data_AF-A0A3N5FUH7-F1
#
_entry.id   AF-A0A3N5FUH7-F1
#
_cell.length_a   1.000
_cell.length_b   1.000
_cell.length_c   1.000
_cell.angle_alpha   90.00
_cell.angle_beta   90.00
_cell.angle_gamma   90.00
#
_symmetry.space_group_name_H-M   'P 1'
#
loop_
_entity.id
_entity.type
_entity.pdbx_description
1 polymer ?
#
loop_
_entity_poly.entity_id
_entity_poly.type
_entity_poly.pdbx_seq_one_letter_code
_entity_poly.pdbx_strand_id
1 'polypeptide(L)'
;MKKLGRGFIAALVAAPILSAWSQVATAADPKVIATKPQKVGNGWARAYVALGANGSPLALGVSLDKDALAGLPKEPNLTSRCFDKNGNGKMDEHECLGDYAFIFALPEGEAARAVAPFRWVSLNWNPHGHIAPAPPPWAVPHFDFHFYIQEREAVKLIRTGTCGELIDCEDFKK
;
A
#
# COMPACT_ATOMS: atom_id res chain seq x y z
N MET A 1 95.01 11.87 -10.00
CA MET A 1 93.73 12.62 -9.94
C MET A 1 92.82 12.13 -11.06
N LYS A 2 91.52 11.99 -10.75
CA LYS A 2 90.35 11.71 -11.63
C LYS A 2 90.19 10.24 -12.07
N LYS A 3 89.02 9.60 -12.02
CA LYS A 3 87.83 9.58 -11.14
C LYS A 3 87.00 8.39 -11.69
N LEU A 4 86.55 7.50 -10.81
CA LEU A 4 85.75 6.31 -11.12
C LEU A 4 84.33 6.75 -11.54
N GLY A 5 83.86 6.35 -12.73
CA GLY A 5 82.49 6.60 -13.20
C GLY A 5 81.54 5.47 -12.81
N ARG A 6 80.57 5.76 -11.94
CA ARG A 6 79.48 4.86 -11.54
C ARG A 6 78.39 4.81 -12.62
N GLY A 7 77.92 3.60 -12.93
CA GLY A 7 76.79 3.36 -13.81
C GLY A 7 75.43 3.65 -13.17
N PHE A 8 74.40 3.71 -14.01
CA PHE A 8 73.00 3.62 -13.62
C PHE A 8 72.28 2.70 -14.62
N ILE A 9 71.78 1.56 -14.14
CA ILE A 9 70.82 0.72 -14.87
C ILE A 9 69.45 1.16 -14.36
N ALA A 10 68.64 1.76 -15.24
CA ALA A 10 67.26 2.09 -14.94
C ALA A 10 66.40 0.83 -15.11
N ALA A 11 65.84 0.32 -14.01
CA ALA A 11 64.85 -0.74 -14.06
C ALA A 11 63.48 -0.13 -14.39
N LEU A 12 62.93 -0.44 -15.58
CA LEU A 12 61.54 -0.17 -15.92
C LEU A 12 60.65 -1.16 -15.17
N VAL A 13 59.86 -0.66 -14.22
CA VAL A 13 58.76 -1.42 -13.60
C VAL A 13 57.50 -1.17 -14.42
N ALA A 14 57.09 -2.17 -15.21
CA ALA A 14 55.79 -2.14 -15.90
C ALA A 14 54.69 -2.48 -14.89
N ALA A 15 53.91 -1.48 -14.50
CA ALA A 15 52.72 -1.69 -13.67
C ALA A 15 51.55 -2.16 -14.55
N PRO A 16 50.91 -3.31 -14.25
CA PRO A 16 49.74 -3.76 -14.98
C PRO A 16 48.54 -2.87 -14.65
N ILE A 17 48.00 -2.20 -15.66
CA ILE A 17 46.75 -1.46 -15.56
C ILE A 17 45.62 -2.50 -15.48
N LEU A 18 45.20 -2.85 -14.27
CA LEU A 18 43.99 -3.63 -14.04
C LEU A 18 42.79 -2.77 -14.42
N SER A 19 42.27 -2.96 -15.64
CA SER A 19 40.98 -2.41 -16.05
C SER A 19 39.89 -3.09 -15.23
N ALA A 20 39.47 -2.46 -14.13
CA ALA A 20 38.29 -2.85 -13.38
C ALA A 20 37.06 -2.52 -14.23
N TRP A 21 36.55 -3.51 -14.95
CA TRP A 21 35.23 -3.45 -15.54
C TRP A 21 34.24 -3.57 -14.39
N SER A 22 33.72 -2.45 -13.91
CA SER A 22 32.60 -2.46 -12.97
C SER A 22 31.40 -3.06 -13.67
N GLN A 23 31.12 -4.34 -13.40
CA GLN A 23 29.83 -4.93 -13.71
C GLN A 23 28.79 -4.15 -12.89
N VAL A 24 27.98 -3.36 -13.60
CA VAL A 24 26.77 -2.78 -13.01
C VAL A 24 25.88 -3.98 -12.68
N ALA A 25 25.78 -4.32 -11.39
CA ALA A 25 24.87 -5.36 -10.94
C ALA A 25 23.45 -4.92 -11.30
N THR A 26 22.80 -5.64 -12.21
CA THR A 26 21.37 -5.48 -12.46
C THR A 26 20.63 -5.81 -11.18
N ALA A 27 19.77 -4.89 -10.72
CA ALA A 27 18.94 -5.15 -9.54
C ALA A 27 18.14 -6.44 -9.79
N ALA A 28 18.23 -7.39 -8.86
CA ALA A 28 17.45 -8.61 -8.93
C ALA A 28 15.95 -8.29 -8.90
N ASP A 29 15.14 -9.11 -9.58
CA ASP A 29 13.69 -8.93 -9.61
C ASP A 29 13.11 -8.93 -8.18
N PRO A 30 12.14 -8.04 -7.88
CA PRO A 30 11.49 -8.00 -6.59
C PRO A 30 10.82 -9.34 -6.23
N LYS A 31 10.98 -9.79 -4.99
CA LYS A 31 10.19 -10.90 -4.43
C LYS A 31 8.82 -10.37 -4.04
N VAL A 32 7.77 -10.78 -4.75
CA VAL A 32 6.38 -10.39 -4.45
C VAL A 32 5.67 -11.47 -3.64
N ILE A 33 5.15 -11.08 -2.48
CA ILE A 33 4.37 -11.94 -1.58
C ILE A 33 2.95 -11.37 -1.54
N ALA A 34 1.99 -12.07 -2.13
CA ALA A 34 0.60 -11.62 -2.24
C ALA A 34 -0.34 -12.39 -1.30
N THR A 35 -1.43 -11.76 -0.90
CA THR A 35 -2.51 -12.40 -0.14
C THR A 35 -3.31 -13.37 -1.02
N LYS A 36 -4.23 -14.11 -0.39
CA LYS A 36 -5.30 -14.79 -1.12
C LYS A 36 -6.14 -13.76 -1.90
N PRO A 37 -6.60 -14.09 -3.12
CA PRO A 37 -7.45 -13.21 -3.90
C PRO A 37 -8.85 -13.08 -3.28
N GLN A 38 -9.45 -11.90 -3.40
CA GLN A 38 -10.86 -11.65 -3.15
C GLN A 38 -11.53 -11.22 -4.44
N LYS A 39 -12.75 -11.70 -4.70
CA LYS A 39 -13.47 -11.42 -5.93
C LYS A 39 -13.93 -9.96 -5.92
N VAL A 40 -13.64 -9.23 -6.98
CA VAL A 40 -14.05 -7.84 -7.19
C VAL A 40 -14.56 -7.73 -8.61
N GLY A 41 -15.79 -7.25 -8.80
CA GLY A 41 -16.44 -7.27 -10.11
C GLY A 41 -16.40 -8.67 -10.74
N ASN A 42 -15.89 -8.75 -11.97
CA ASN A 42 -15.70 -10.00 -12.70
C ASN A 42 -14.31 -10.64 -12.48
N GLY A 43 -13.42 -9.95 -11.77
CA GLY A 43 -12.05 -10.38 -11.53
C GLY A 43 -11.69 -10.46 -10.04
N TRP A 44 -10.46 -10.09 -9.72
CA TRP A 44 -9.88 -10.31 -8.39
C TRP A 44 -8.97 -9.17 -7.94
N ALA A 45 -8.96 -8.95 -6.63
CA ALA A 45 -8.03 -8.08 -5.93
C ALA A 45 -7.16 -8.88 -4.94
N ARG A 46 -5.91 -8.46 -4.76
CA ARG A 46 -4.99 -8.97 -3.72
C ARG A 46 -4.19 -7.81 -3.12
N ALA A 47 -3.91 -7.84 -1.82
CA ALA A 47 -2.82 -7.05 -1.29
C ALA A 47 -1.49 -7.77 -1.55
N TYR A 48 -0.39 -7.04 -1.65
CA TYR A 48 0.94 -7.62 -1.82
C TYR A 48 2.03 -6.78 -1.15
N VAL A 49 3.12 -7.46 -0.78
CA VAL A 49 4.38 -6.85 -0.38
C VAL A 49 5.44 -7.24 -1.40
N ALA A 50 6.14 -6.25 -1.97
CA ALA A 50 7.31 -6.47 -2.82
C ALA A 50 8.57 -6.18 -2.02
N LEU A 51 9.51 -7.12 -2.02
CA LEU A 51 10.78 -7.05 -1.30
C LEU A 51 11.96 -7.01 -2.28
N GLY A 52 12.98 -6.24 -1.95
CA GLY A 52 14.26 -6.25 -2.65
C GLY A 52 15.10 -7.47 -2.30
N ALA A 53 16.24 -7.63 -2.98
CA ALA A 53 17.13 -8.78 -2.81
C ALA A 53 17.60 -9.04 -1.37
N ASN A 54 17.67 -7.97 -0.55
CA ASN A 54 18.06 -8.02 0.86
C ASN A 54 16.88 -8.01 1.84
N GLY A 55 15.64 -8.21 1.35
CA GLY A 55 14.43 -8.13 2.17
C GLY A 55 13.97 -6.72 2.48
N SER A 56 14.56 -5.68 1.88
CA SER A 56 14.07 -4.30 2.02
C SER A 56 12.67 -4.13 1.40
N PRO A 57 11.76 -3.35 2.02
CA PRO A 57 10.45 -3.09 1.45
C PRO A 57 10.58 -2.22 0.19
N LEU A 58 10.07 -2.71 -0.94
CA LEU A 58 9.95 -1.93 -2.17
C LEU A 58 8.54 -1.38 -2.37
N ALA A 59 7.52 -2.16 -2.01
CA ALA A 59 6.13 -1.73 -2.07
C ALA A 59 5.25 -2.52 -1.10
N LEU A 60 4.24 -1.82 -0.57
CA LEU A 60 3.00 -2.41 -0.06
C LEU A 60 1.89 -1.89 -0.98
N GLY A 61 1.09 -2.77 -1.57
CA GLY A 61 0.09 -2.35 -2.54
C GLY A 61 -1.08 -3.30 -2.69
N VAL A 62 -2.00 -2.93 -3.56
CA VAL A 62 -3.13 -3.76 -4.01
C VAL A 62 -2.99 -3.97 -5.51
N SER A 63 -3.09 -5.21 -5.97
CA SER A 63 -3.18 -5.55 -7.37
C SER A 63 -4.62 -5.89 -7.74
N LEU A 64 -5.06 -5.34 -8.86
CA LEU A 64 -6.32 -5.63 -9.53
C LEU A 64 -6.00 -6.30 -10.85
N ASP A 65 -6.67 -7.40 -11.18
CA ASP A 65 -6.65 -7.87 -12.55
C ASP A 65 -7.53 -6.98 -13.44
N LYS A 66 -7.40 -7.16 -14.76
CA LYS A 66 -8.13 -6.34 -15.74
C LYS A 66 -9.65 -6.43 -15.56
N ASP A 67 -10.15 -7.62 -15.22
CA ASP A 67 -11.58 -7.90 -15.14
C ASP A 67 -12.20 -7.41 -13.81
N ALA A 68 -11.40 -7.04 -12.81
CA ALA A 68 -11.87 -6.46 -11.57
C ALA A 68 -12.59 -5.11 -11.75
N LEU A 69 -12.29 -4.40 -12.84
CA LEU A 69 -12.96 -3.13 -13.20
C LEU A 69 -14.25 -3.34 -14.00
N ALA A 70 -14.56 -4.57 -14.39
CA ALA A 70 -15.79 -4.93 -15.07
C ALA A 70 -16.80 -5.56 -14.10
N GLY A 71 -18.10 -5.37 -14.35
CA GLY A 71 -19.14 -6.02 -13.53
C GLY A 71 -19.23 -5.54 -12.09
N LEU A 72 -18.68 -4.35 -11.79
CA LEU A 72 -18.80 -3.74 -10.47
C LEU A 72 -20.27 -3.40 -10.15
N PRO A 73 -20.71 -3.56 -8.89
CA PRO A 73 -22.02 -3.10 -8.47
C PRO A 73 -22.20 -1.61 -8.74
N LYS A 74 -23.40 -1.22 -9.16
CA LYS A 74 -23.76 0.17 -9.44
C LYS A 74 -24.53 0.83 -8.31
N GLU A 75 -25.13 0.04 -7.42
CA GLU A 75 -25.91 0.52 -6.29
C GLU A 75 -25.11 0.36 -4.99
N PRO A 76 -25.31 1.23 -3.98
CA PRO A 76 -24.65 1.13 -2.69
C PRO A 76 -24.98 -0.16 -1.93
N ASN A 77 -24.01 -0.68 -1.18
CA ASN A 77 -24.22 -1.76 -0.22
C ASN A 77 -24.75 -1.21 1.11
N LEU A 78 -26.05 -1.36 1.33
CA LEU A 78 -26.76 -0.87 2.53
C LEU A 78 -26.44 -1.62 3.83
N THR A 79 -25.43 -2.49 3.83
CA THR A 79 -24.98 -3.25 5.02
C THR A 79 -23.47 -3.13 5.28
N SER A 80 -22.76 -2.34 4.48
CA SER A 80 -21.32 -2.13 4.66
C SER A 80 -21.01 -0.94 5.55
N ARG A 81 -20.05 -1.14 6.47
CA ARG A 81 -19.50 -0.11 7.36
C ARG A 81 -20.60 0.74 8.00
N CYS A 82 -21.48 0.07 8.71
CA CYS A 82 -22.56 0.67 9.48
C CYS A 82 -22.09 0.97 10.89
N PHE A 83 -22.49 2.13 11.41
CA PHE A 83 -22.17 2.60 12.76
C PHE A 83 -23.40 3.26 13.34
N ASP A 84 -23.63 3.18 14.65
CA ASP A 84 -24.73 3.86 15.32
C ASP A 84 -24.48 5.38 15.32
N LYS A 85 -24.94 6.07 14.27
CA LYS A 85 -24.67 7.50 14.05
C LYS A 85 -25.45 8.37 15.02
N ASN A 86 -26.62 7.89 15.45
CA ASN A 86 -27.57 8.64 16.26
C ASN A 86 -27.53 8.26 17.75
N GLY A 87 -26.76 7.24 18.13
CA GLY A 87 -26.55 6.81 19.52
C GLY A 87 -27.73 6.02 20.11
N ASN A 88 -28.58 5.42 19.28
CA ASN A 88 -29.79 4.70 19.74
C ASN A 88 -29.53 3.23 20.11
N GLY A 89 -28.29 2.74 19.97
CA GLY A 89 -27.86 1.37 20.26
C GLY A 89 -28.15 0.37 19.13
N LYS A 90 -28.56 0.83 17.95
CA LYS A 90 -28.83 0.01 16.76
C LYS A 90 -28.01 0.54 15.58
N MET A 91 -27.84 -0.32 14.58
CA MET A 91 -27.23 0.05 13.29
C MET A 91 -28.27 -0.17 12.21
N ASP A 92 -28.92 0.91 11.79
CA ASP A 92 -29.94 0.88 10.73
C ASP A 92 -29.29 1.02 9.34
N GLU A 93 -30.01 0.65 8.28
CA GLU A 93 -29.49 0.71 6.89
C GLU A 93 -29.06 2.12 6.46
N HIS A 94 -29.75 3.15 6.98
CA HIS A 94 -29.44 4.56 6.75
C HIS A 94 -28.13 5.00 7.46
N GLU A 95 -27.59 4.12 8.29
CA GLU A 95 -26.39 4.36 9.08
C GLU A 95 -25.13 3.70 8.49
N CYS A 96 -25.23 3.18 7.27
CA CYS A 96 -24.14 2.56 6.53
C CYS A 96 -23.46 3.56 5.56
N LEU A 97 -22.20 3.29 5.18
CA LEU A 97 -21.47 4.10 4.18
C LEU A 97 -21.83 3.75 2.74
N GLY A 98 -22.32 2.53 2.48
CA GLY A 98 -22.78 2.14 1.15
C GLY A 98 -21.71 1.55 0.22
N ASP A 99 -20.50 1.31 0.71
CA ASP A 99 -19.36 0.84 -0.08
C ASP A 99 -19.24 -0.69 -0.13
N TYR A 100 -18.38 -1.23 -0.99
CA TYR A 100 -18.00 -2.65 -0.96
C TYR A 100 -16.58 -2.78 -0.43
N ALA A 101 -16.45 -3.16 0.85
CA ALA A 101 -15.18 -3.29 1.54
C ALA A 101 -14.55 -4.69 1.37
N PHE A 102 -13.31 -4.72 0.88
CA PHE A 102 -12.47 -5.92 0.77
C PHE A 102 -11.30 -5.79 1.74
N ILE A 103 -11.19 -6.71 2.70
CA ILE A 103 -10.22 -6.62 3.79
C ILE A 103 -9.12 -7.65 3.62
N PHE A 104 -7.86 -7.20 3.51
CA PHE A 104 -6.70 -8.05 3.35
C PHE A 104 -5.83 -8.00 4.61
N ALA A 105 -5.67 -9.16 5.27
CA ALA A 105 -4.61 -9.36 6.26
C ALA A 105 -3.26 -9.39 5.52
N LEU A 106 -2.25 -8.69 6.06
CA LEU A 106 -0.92 -8.70 5.46
C LEU A 106 -0.28 -10.09 5.53
N PRO A 107 0.56 -10.47 4.55
CA PRO A 107 1.32 -11.72 4.64
C PRO A 107 2.22 -11.74 5.87
N GLU A 108 2.23 -12.85 6.59
CA GLU A 108 3.03 -13.02 7.81
C GLU A 108 4.55 -13.07 7.54
N GLY A 109 5.34 -13.12 8.62
CA GLY A 109 6.78 -13.34 8.54
C GLY A 109 7.57 -12.10 8.10
N GLU A 110 8.54 -12.30 7.20
CA GLU A 110 9.44 -11.22 6.74
C GLU A 110 8.70 -10.09 6.02
N ALA A 111 7.62 -10.41 5.29
CA ALA A 111 6.81 -9.43 4.57
C ALA A 111 6.17 -8.42 5.53
N ALA A 112 5.44 -8.91 6.54
CA ALA A 112 4.84 -8.08 7.58
C ALA A 112 5.89 -7.23 8.33
N ARG A 113 7.04 -7.81 8.66
CA ARG A 113 8.12 -7.07 9.35
C ARG A 113 8.71 -5.96 8.48
N ALA A 114 8.87 -6.21 7.19
CA ALA A 114 9.43 -5.24 6.26
C ALA A 114 8.52 -4.02 6.05
N VAL A 115 7.19 -4.19 6.16
CA VAL A 115 6.20 -3.12 5.97
C VAL A 115 5.59 -2.62 7.28
N ALA A 116 6.19 -2.92 8.43
CA ALA A 116 5.78 -2.30 9.69
C ALA A 116 5.87 -0.76 9.57
N PRO A 117 4.92 0.01 10.13
CA PRO A 117 3.90 -0.39 11.10
C PRO A 117 2.55 -0.82 10.52
N PHE A 118 2.42 -1.05 9.21
CA PHE A 118 1.15 -1.46 8.62
C PHE A 118 0.68 -2.83 9.14
N ARG A 119 -0.64 -2.96 9.35
CA ARG A 119 -1.31 -4.13 9.97
C ARG A 119 -2.23 -4.84 8.99
N TRP A 120 -2.98 -4.07 8.19
CA TRP A 120 -3.95 -4.58 7.22
C TRP A 120 -4.24 -3.53 6.15
N VAL A 121 -4.83 -4.00 5.04
CA VAL A 121 -5.23 -3.16 3.90
C VAL A 121 -6.71 -3.33 3.66
N SER A 122 -7.40 -2.25 3.34
CA SER A 122 -8.72 -2.34 2.70
C SER A 122 -8.73 -1.69 1.32
N LEU A 123 -9.50 -2.33 0.44
CA LEU A 123 -9.93 -1.77 -0.82
C LEU A 123 -11.43 -1.56 -0.72
N ASN A 124 -11.92 -0.39 -1.09
CA ASN A 124 -13.34 -0.06 -0.97
C ASN A 124 -13.84 0.44 -2.33
N TRP A 125 -14.87 -0.18 -2.88
CA TRP A 125 -15.56 0.32 -4.08
C TRP A 125 -16.76 1.18 -3.66
N ASN A 126 -16.75 2.46 -4.04
CA ASN A 126 -17.85 3.39 -3.79
C ASN A 126 -18.62 3.62 -5.10
N PRO A 127 -19.75 2.93 -5.34
CA PRO A 127 -20.47 3.03 -6.61
C PRO A 127 -21.05 4.43 -6.86
N HIS A 128 -21.35 5.21 -5.81
CA HIS A 128 -21.88 6.56 -5.88
C HIS A 128 -20.91 7.64 -5.32
N GLY A 129 -19.66 7.27 -5.04
CA GLY A 129 -18.71 8.14 -4.34
C GLY A 129 -19.03 8.31 -2.85
N HIS A 130 -18.42 9.30 -2.21
CA HIS A 130 -18.62 9.63 -0.81
C HIS A 130 -19.92 10.43 -0.58
N ILE A 131 -20.42 10.39 0.65
CA ILE A 131 -21.65 11.07 1.05
C ILE A 131 -21.53 12.60 0.91
N ALA A 132 -22.63 13.24 0.51
CA ALA A 132 -22.68 14.70 0.38
C ALA A 132 -22.39 15.39 1.74
N PRO A 133 -21.62 16.50 1.76
CA PRO A 133 -21.20 17.31 0.62
C PRO A 133 -19.76 17.00 0.09
N ALA A 134 -19.43 15.73 -0.21
CA ALA A 134 -18.18 15.43 -0.91
C ALA A 134 -18.08 16.16 -2.27
N PRO A 135 -16.95 16.81 -2.60
CA PRO A 135 -16.71 17.38 -3.93
C PRO A 135 -16.09 16.35 -4.88
N PRO A 136 -16.10 16.55 -6.21
CA PRO A 136 -15.26 15.75 -7.11
C PRO A 136 -13.75 15.87 -6.75
N PRO A 137 -12.94 14.81 -6.91
CA PRO A 137 -13.29 13.50 -7.48
C PRO A 137 -13.98 12.54 -6.49
N TRP A 138 -14.14 12.92 -5.23
CA TRP A 138 -14.72 12.06 -4.20
C TRP A 138 -16.23 11.81 -4.37
N ALA A 139 -16.93 12.70 -5.08
CA ALA A 139 -18.37 12.58 -5.34
C ALA A 139 -18.76 11.65 -6.52
N VAL A 140 -17.79 11.01 -7.17
CA VAL A 140 -18.02 10.13 -8.34
C VAL A 140 -17.56 8.70 -8.04
N PRO A 141 -17.95 7.69 -8.84
CA PRO A 141 -17.57 6.30 -8.56
C PRO A 141 -16.04 6.11 -8.53
N HIS A 142 -15.50 5.56 -7.45
CA HIS A 142 -14.06 5.38 -7.27
C HIS A 142 -13.73 4.22 -6.32
N PHE A 143 -12.44 3.86 -6.28
CA PHE A 143 -11.89 2.96 -5.26
C PHE A 143 -11.08 3.76 -4.24
N ASP A 144 -11.27 3.43 -2.96
CA ASP A 144 -10.36 3.85 -1.90
C ASP A 144 -9.36 2.74 -1.56
N PHE A 145 -8.14 3.14 -1.28
CA PHE A 145 -7.06 2.27 -0.85
C PHE A 145 -6.60 2.73 0.52
N HIS A 146 -6.85 1.91 1.54
CA HIS A 146 -6.49 2.25 2.92
C HIS A 146 -5.41 1.29 3.42
N PHE A 147 -4.32 1.87 3.95
CA PHE A 147 -3.22 1.13 4.57
C PHE A 147 -3.19 1.48 6.04
N TYR A 148 -3.60 0.54 6.89
CA TYR A 148 -3.81 0.82 8.30
C TYR A 148 -2.59 0.46 9.14
N ILE A 149 -2.23 1.37 10.04
CA ILE A 149 -1.22 1.13 11.08
C ILE A 149 -1.88 0.71 12.42
N GLN A 150 -3.18 0.95 12.56
CA GLN A 150 -3.97 0.57 13.73
C GLN A 150 -4.65 -0.78 13.53
N GLU A 151 -4.93 -1.48 14.63
CA GLU A 151 -5.77 -2.67 14.61
C GLU A 151 -7.20 -2.33 14.15
N ARG A 152 -7.82 -3.23 13.39
CA ARG A 152 -9.12 -2.97 12.77
C ARG A 152 -10.22 -2.71 13.80
N GLU A 153 -10.16 -3.42 14.92
CA GLU A 153 -11.08 -3.29 16.04
C GLU A 153 -10.89 -1.94 16.73
N ALA A 154 -9.68 -1.40 16.79
CA ALA A 154 -9.43 -0.04 17.27
C ALA A 154 -9.99 1.02 16.30
N VAL A 155 -9.91 0.80 14.97
CA VAL A 155 -10.53 1.69 13.99
C VAL A 155 -12.05 1.75 14.16
N LYS A 156 -12.70 0.64 14.49
CA LYS A 156 -14.15 0.59 14.75
C LYS A 156 -14.58 1.32 16.02
N LEU A 157 -13.64 1.65 16.90
CA LEU A 157 -13.91 2.43 18.12
C LEU A 157 -13.75 3.93 17.90
N ILE A 158 -13.33 4.36 16.71
CA ILE A 158 -13.32 5.78 16.35
C ILE A 158 -14.77 6.26 16.41
N ARG A 159 -14.98 7.34 17.17
CA ARG A 159 -16.29 7.95 17.35
C ARG A 159 -16.84 8.38 15.99
N THR A 160 -18.11 8.06 15.75
CA THR A 160 -18.81 8.42 14.51
C THR A 160 -19.89 9.45 14.79
N GLY A 161 -20.41 10.07 13.73
CA GLY A 161 -21.51 11.02 13.84
C GLY A 161 -22.10 11.36 12.47
N THR A 162 -22.75 12.52 12.40
CA THR A 162 -23.55 12.92 11.24
C THR A 162 -22.83 13.84 10.25
N CYS A 163 -21.56 14.19 10.50
CA CYS A 163 -20.79 15.09 9.65
C CYS A 163 -19.92 14.32 8.64
N GLY A 164 -19.92 14.75 7.37
CA GLY A 164 -19.11 14.11 6.32
C GLY A 164 -19.35 12.60 6.24
N GLU A 165 -18.27 11.82 6.04
CA GLU A 165 -18.26 10.34 6.03
C GLU A 165 -18.39 9.72 7.43
N LEU A 166 -19.49 10.04 8.11
CA LEU A 166 -19.84 9.52 9.44
C LEU A 166 -18.87 9.96 10.54
N ILE A 167 -18.24 11.11 10.34
CA ILE A 167 -17.32 11.71 11.30
C ILE A 167 -18.17 12.39 12.39
N ASP A 168 -17.72 12.29 13.65
CA ASP A 168 -18.32 13.05 14.73
C ASP A 168 -18.12 14.55 14.49
N CYS A 169 -19.20 15.33 14.51
CA CYS A 169 -19.15 16.76 14.21
C CYS A 169 -18.23 17.55 15.15
N GLU A 170 -17.97 17.07 16.35
CA GLU A 170 -17.01 17.68 17.27
C GLU A 170 -15.57 17.58 16.77
N ASP A 171 -15.23 16.57 15.96
CA ASP A 171 -13.87 16.38 15.43
C ASP A 171 -13.51 17.44 14.36
N PHE A 172 -14.51 18.18 13.85
CA PHE A 172 -14.28 19.34 12.98
C PHE A 172 -14.02 20.64 13.75
N LYS A 173 -14.26 20.67 15.06
CA LYS A 173 -14.00 21.84 15.91
C LYS A 173 -12.50 21.89 16.20
N LYS A 174 -11.87 23.00 15.84
CA LYS A 174 -10.45 23.26 16.07
C LYS A 174 -10.23 23.93 17.43
#